data_AF-A0A101DIR8-F1
#
_entry.id   AF-A0A101DIR8-F1
#
_cell.length_a   1.000
_cell.length_b   1.000
_cell.length_c   1.000
_cell.angle_alpha   90.00
_cell.angle_beta   90.00
_cell.angle_gamma   90.00
#
_symmetry.space_group_name_H-M   'P 1'
#
loop_
_entity.id
_entity.type
_entity.pdbx_description
1 polymer ?
#
loop_
_entity_poly.entity_id
_entity_poly.type
_entity_poly.pdbx_seq_one_letter_code
_entity_poly.pdbx_strand_id
1 'polypeptide(L)'
;MKIKKIPYLLLLSIVLLSSSLAVHSKNLPRLFFSKKMVLSERNLIKYKIKKGEWLYKILREQNIPERKIPHVVKIIKKINPHIKDLSNLKENDILLIPKIYIKQENYSYLKKYKYKKSFYTVKRGDSVVKILKDKVGIPEELIFNEYLTIFKTINPNLDINKLEIGDKINIPIPLNLTQKQHLKPLPSLLDTNIRQKEINKKLSDNYDKQNLELILKEMGFLITPGLKAYFPQENGEWIYIDLKENILVNTTWGDKILLTLSKNKSKEKNFPYTIIKLPSFQLSQAIDIISFKNPKHIKIWKSDDNFIINKYNYSLEIKSDKLLKIENNIYAIFILENNIPNNINLVQSFLDSLNLKTIFLKKENNKISKINTNKFNSNYLYIPSVNPQNILSILKIKDYKLPPNRALDYLKEKNILSKEKVSLTIFENKNTYIKLYADVLKSSQNIFVLEEDNPFISTFLLLNNYKVYKWL
;
A
#
# COMPACT_ATOMS: atom_id res chain seq x y z
N MET A 1 49.65 -18.79 -79.04
CA MET A 1 49.31 -20.22 -78.83
C MET A 1 48.77 -20.38 -77.41
N LYS A 2 47.65 -21.09 -77.26
CA LYS A 2 46.67 -20.97 -76.17
C LYS A 2 47.14 -21.56 -74.82
N ILE A 3 46.97 -20.77 -73.77
CA ILE A 3 47.19 -21.11 -72.36
C ILE A 3 46.10 -22.09 -71.90
N LYS A 4 46.47 -23.35 -71.66
CA LYS A 4 45.61 -24.40 -71.05
C LYS A 4 46.13 -24.72 -69.63
N LYS A 5 45.87 -23.90 -68.61
CA LYS A 5 46.15 -24.26 -67.19
C LYS A 5 45.21 -23.63 -66.16
N ILE A 6 43.93 -23.41 -66.51
CA ILE A 6 42.94 -22.84 -65.58
C ILE A 6 42.03 -23.87 -64.85
N PRO A 7 41.80 -25.13 -65.29
CA PRO A 7 40.83 -25.99 -64.60
C PRO A 7 41.34 -26.63 -63.29
N TYR A 8 42.65 -26.70 -63.06
CA TYR A 8 43.21 -27.38 -61.88
C TYR A 8 43.18 -26.53 -60.60
N LEU A 9 43.27 -25.20 -60.71
CA LEU A 9 43.25 -24.30 -59.55
C LEU A 9 41.85 -24.17 -58.93
N LEU A 10 40.80 -24.27 -59.75
CA LEU A 10 39.40 -24.31 -59.28
C LEU A 10 39.02 -25.64 -58.64
N LEU A 11 39.60 -26.75 -59.09
CA LEU A 11 39.37 -28.06 -58.49
C LEU A 11 40.06 -28.20 -57.12
N LEU A 12 41.23 -27.57 -56.96
CA LEU A 12 41.96 -27.58 -55.69
C LEU A 12 41.26 -26.73 -54.60
N SER A 13 40.62 -25.62 -54.98
CA SER A 13 39.91 -24.76 -54.01
C SER A 13 38.63 -25.41 -53.47
N ILE A 14 37.95 -26.24 -54.27
CA ILE A 14 36.75 -26.98 -53.85
C ILE A 14 37.10 -28.08 -52.83
N VAL A 15 38.26 -28.73 -52.97
CA VAL A 15 38.70 -29.78 -52.03
C VAL A 15 39.10 -29.21 -50.67
N LEU A 16 39.68 -28.00 -50.62
CA LEU A 16 40.07 -27.33 -49.38
C LEU A 16 38.88 -26.77 -48.57
N LEU A 17 37.74 -26.51 -49.20
CA LEU A 17 36.52 -26.06 -48.51
C LEU A 17 35.76 -27.21 -47.81
N SER A 18 35.92 -28.46 -48.28
CA SER A 18 35.27 -29.64 -47.71
C SER A 18 35.91 -30.23 -46.43
N SER A 19 37.10 -29.78 -46.03
CA SER A 19 37.76 -30.27 -44.81
C SER A 19 37.35 -29.54 -43.51
N SER A 20 36.30 -28.71 -43.56
CA SER A 20 35.71 -28.05 -42.39
C SER A 20 34.50 -28.81 -41.80
N LEU A 21 34.44 -30.13 -42.00
CA LEU A 21 33.61 -31.00 -41.15
C LEU A 21 34.19 -30.93 -39.74
N ALA A 22 33.56 -30.10 -38.91
CA ALA A 22 33.77 -30.05 -37.48
C ALA A 22 33.94 -31.47 -36.96
N VAL A 23 35.13 -31.77 -36.46
CA VAL A 23 35.40 -32.98 -35.69
C VAL A 23 34.33 -33.02 -34.60
N HIS A 24 33.34 -33.88 -34.80
CA HIS A 24 32.31 -34.19 -33.84
C HIS A 24 33.07 -34.55 -32.57
N SER A 25 33.00 -33.69 -31.55
CA SER A 25 33.75 -33.89 -30.33
C SER A 25 33.29 -35.22 -29.75
N LYS A 26 34.14 -36.25 -29.92
CA LYS A 26 34.00 -37.54 -29.26
C LYS A 26 33.64 -37.26 -27.81
N ASN A 27 32.48 -37.75 -27.40
CA ASN A 27 31.98 -37.68 -26.03
C ASN A 27 33.10 -38.01 -25.05
N LEU A 28 33.75 -36.98 -24.49
CA LEU A 28 34.61 -37.17 -23.34
C LEU A 28 33.69 -37.68 -22.22
N PRO A 29 34.02 -38.81 -21.56
CA PRO A 29 33.20 -39.31 -20.47
C PRO A 29 33.09 -38.23 -19.38
N ARG A 30 31.90 -37.64 -19.26
CA ARG A 30 31.58 -36.72 -18.17
C ARG A 30 31.11 -37.55 -16.99
N LEU A 31 31.94 -37.60 -15.95
CA LEU A 31 31.54 -38.11 -14.64
C LEU A 31 30.50 -37.16 -14.04
N PHE A 32 29.24 -37.62 -13.96
CA PHE A 32 28.20 -36.94 -13.20
C PHE A 32 28.07 -37.59 -11.83
N PHE A 33 28.55 -36.90 -10.81
CA PHE A 33 28.31 -37.31 -9.43
C PHE A 33 26.90 -36.86 -9.02
N SER A 34 25.99 -37.81 -8.88
CA SER A 34 24.68 -37.58 -8.27
C SER A 34 24.72 -38.08 -6.82
N LYS A 35 24.71 -37.16 -5.86
CA LYS A 35 24.63 -37.51 -4.44
C LYS A 35 23.16 -37.52 -4.01
N LYS A 36 22.60 -38.70 -3.76
CA LYS A 36 21.25 -38.85 -3.21
C LYS A 36 21.29 -38.45 -1.73
N MET A 37 20.74 -37.29 -1.40
CA MET A 37 20.68 -36.83 -0.01
C MET A 37 19.46 -37.46 0.68
N VAL A 38 19.71 -38.36 1.62
CA VAL A 38 18.67 -38.85 2.53
C VAL A 38 18.48 -37.80 3.63
N LEU A 39 17.37 -37.07 3.58
CA LEU A 39 16.97 -36.14 4.63
C LEU A 39 16.36 -36.95 5.78
N SER A 40 17.16 -37.25 6.80
CA SER A 40 16.66 -37.81 8.06
C SER A 40 15.97 -36.74 8.90
N GLU A 41 15.02 -37.12 9.75
CA GLU A 41 14.28 -36.17 10.62
C GLU A 41 15.19 -35.32 11.51
N ARG A 42 16.37 -35.86 11.89
CA ARG A 42 17.39 -35.14 12.68
C ARG A 42 18.00 -33.94 11.95
N ASN A 43 17.80 -33.84 10.63
CA ASN A 43 18.29 -32.76 9.77
C ASN A 43 17.20 -31.72 9.42
N LEU A 44 16.05 -31.76 10.10
CA LEU A 44 14.94 -30.84 9.89
C LEU A 44 14.71 -29.97 11.14
N ILE A 45 14.37 -28.70 10.92
CA ILE A 45 13.89 -27.79 11.95
C ILE A 45 12.38 -27.66 11.79
N LYS A 46 11.66 -27.83 12.89
CA LYS A 46 10.21 -27.57 12.97
C LYS A 46 10.03 -26.09 13.36
N TYR A 47 9.45 -25.30 12.48
CA TYR A 47 9.12 -23.89 12.73
C TYR A 47 7.61 -23.71 12.77
N LYS A 48 7.08 -23.11 13.84
CA LYS A 48 5.65 -22.80 13.98
C LYS A 48 5.37 -21.42 13.36
N ILE A 49 4.55 -21.39 12.31
CA ILE A 49 4.25 -20.16 11.55
C ILE A 49 3.42 -19.20 12.41
N LYS A 50 3.85 -17.94 12.50
CA LYS A 50 3.10 -16.87 13.18
C LYS A 50 2.20 -16.12 12.21
N LYS A 51 1.19 -15.41 12.74
CA LYS A 51 0.25 -14.60 11.96
C LYS A 51 0.96 -13.61 11.04
N GLY A 52 0.64 -13.64 9.75
CA GLY A 52 1.14 -12.69 8.76
C GLY A 52 2.58 -12.92 8.29
N GLU A 53 3.21 -14.04 8.66
CA GLU A 53 4.52 -14.42 8.13
C GLU A 53 4.40 -15.07 6.74
N TRP A 54 5.44 -14.91 5.92
CA TRP A 54 5.56 -15.57 4.63
C TRP A 54 6.91 -16.28 4.52
N LEU A 55 6.97 -17.32 3.68
CA LEU A 55 8.10 -18.25 3.62
C LEU A 55 9.45 -17.54 3.49
N TYR A 56 9.56 -16.55 2.60
CA TYR A 56 10.80 -15.81 2.40
C TYR A 56 11.32 -15.11 3.66
N LYS A 57 10.43 -14.49 4.46
CA LYS A 57 10.81 -13.86 5.74
C LYS A 57 11.38 -14.89 6.70
N ILE A 58 10.69 -16.03 6.85
CA ILE A 58 11.11 -17.13 7.73
C ILE A 58 12.50 -17.65 7.31
N LEU A 59 12.72 -17.93 6.03
CA LEU A 59 14.02 -18.46 5.56
C LEU A 59 15.17 -17.47 5.78
N ARG A 60 14.91 -16.17 5.62
CA ARG A 60 15.88 -15.12 5.88
C ARG A 60 16.25 -15.04 7.37
N GLU A 61 15.25 -15.12 8.25
CA GLU A 61 15.46 -15.17 9.71
C GLU A 61 16.21 -16.43 10.16
N GLN A 62 16.04 -17.55 9.44
CA GLN A 62 16.82 -18.78 9.63
C GLN A 62 18.23 -18.72 9.00
N ASN A 63 18.74 -17.52 8.67
CA ASN A 63 20.09 -17.30 8.13
C ASN A 63 20.41 -18.10 6.86
N ILE A 64 19.40 -18.40 6.04
CA ILE A 64 19.59 -19.09 4.77
C ILE A 64 20.11 -18.08 3.74
N PRO A 65 21.24 -18.36 3.05
CA PRO A 65 21.79 -17.42 2.08
C PRO A 65 20.83 -17.15 0.92
N GLU A 66 20.70 -15.88 0.53
CA GLU A 66 19.77 -15.42 -0.51
C GLU A 66 19.83 -16.25 -1.79
N ARG A 67 21.04 -16.50 -2.32
CA ARG A 67 21.28 -17.33 -3.50
C ARG A 67 20.80 -18.78 -3.39
N LYS A 68 20.69 -19.30 -2.16
CA LYS A 68 20.25 -20.67 -1.90
C LYS A 68 18.75 -20.77 -1.67
N ILE A 69 18.08 -19.66 -1.33
CA ILE A 69 16.62 -19.65 -1.05
C ILE A 69 15.82 -20.34 -2.16
N PRO A 70 16.03 -20.07 -3.48
CA PRO A 70 15.26 -20.74 -4.53
C PRO A 70 15.39 -22.27 -4.51
N HIS A 71 16.58 -22.79 -4.21
CA HIS A 71 16.81 -24.22 -4.10
C HIS A 71 16.20 -24.81 -2.82
N VAL A 72 16.33 -24.11 -1.69
CA VAL A 72 15.75 -24.54 -0.41
C VAL A 72 14.24 -24.61 -0.48
N VAL A 73 13.57 -23.65 -1.12
CA VAL A 73 12.11 -23.68 -1.28
C VAL A 73 11.65 -24.92 -2.05
N LYS A 74 12.38 -25.35 -3.09
CA LYS A 74 12.07 -26.60 -3.81
C LYS A 74 12.12 -27.82 -2.90
N ILE A 75 13.05 -27.84 -1.94
CA ILE A 75 13.16 -28.92 -0.96
C ILE A 75 12.04 -28.81 0.07
N ILE A 76 11.77 -27.62 0.59
CA ILE A 76 10.66 -27.33 1.53
C ILE A 76 9.33 -27.79 0.95
N LYS A 77 9.06 -27.53 -0.33
CA LYS A 77 7.83 -28.00 -1.01
C LYS A 77 7.71 -29.52 -1.01
N LYS A 78 8.83 -30.24 -1.16
CA LYS A 78 8.85 -31.71 -1.16
C LYS A 78 8.68 -32.29 0.24
N ILE A 79 9.25 -31.66 1.27
CA ILE A 79 9.20 -32.17 2.65
C ILE A 79 7.96 -31.70 3.43
N ASN A 80 7.20 -30.72 2.92
CA ASN A 80 5.94 -30.25 3.50
C ASN A 80 4.76 -30.46 2.53
N PRO A 81 4.43 -31.70 2.12
CA PRO A 81 3.35 -31.95 1.18
C PRO A 81 1.97 -31.54 1.73
N HIS A 82 1.82 -31.41 3.04
CA HIS A 82 0.60 -30.92 3.70
C HIS A 82 0.32 -29.43 3.44
N ILE A 83 1.36 -28.63 3.15
CA ILE A 83 1.22 -27.20 2.85
C ILE A 83 1.00 -27.04 1.34
N LYS A 84 -0.27 -26.98 0.92
CA LYS A 84 -0.65 -26.90 -0.50
C LYS A 84 -0.08 -25.67 -1.22
N ASP A 85 -0.03 -24.53 -0.53
CA ASP A 85 0.48 -23.27 -1.08
C ASP A 85 1.52 -22.63 -0.17
N LEU A 86 2.78 -22.65 -0.59
CA LEU A 86 3.90 -22.01 0.11
C LEU A 86 3.88 -20.48 0.04
N SER A 87 3.06 -19.89 -0.84
CA SER A 87 2.84 -18.46 -0.93
C SER A 87 1.77 -17.95 0.04
N ASN A 88 0.98 -18.85 0.65
CA ASN A 88 -0.08 -18.51 1.59
C ASN A 88 -0.02 -19.43 2.83
N LEU A 89 0.95 -19.14 3.70
CA LEU A 89 1.17 -19.90 4.93
C LEU A 89 0.07 -19.58 5.96
N LYS A 90 -0.55 -20.61 6.55
CA LYS A 90 -1.55 -20.44 7.61
C LYS A 90 -0.88 -20.34 8.98
N GLU A 91 -1.47 -19.56 9.85
CA GLU A 91 -1.01 -19.43 11.24
C GLU A 91 -1.09 -20.77 11.97
N ASN A 92 -0.12 -21.04 12.84
CA ASN A 92 0.06 -22.26 13.63
C ASN A 92 0.47 -23.53 12.85
N ASP A 93 0.54 -23.49 11.52
CA ASP A 93 1.08 -24.60 10.73
C ASP A 93 2.56 -24.84 11.09
N ILE A 94 2.97 -26.11 11.05
CA ILE A 94 4.36 -26.52 11.26
C ILE A 94 5.06 -26.61 9.89
N LEU A 95 6.08 -25.77 9.72
CA LEU A 95 6.95 -25.74 8.55
C LEU A 95 8.26 -26.49 8.86
N LEU A 96 8.56 -27.52 8.07
CA LEU A 96 9.81 -28.26 8.12
C LEU A 96 10.86 -27.57 7.23
N ILE A 97 11.99 -27.17 7.82
CA ILE A 97 13.08 -26.48 7.14
C ILE A 97 14.36 -27.34 7.20
N PRO A 98 15.07 -27.60 6.10
CA PRO A 98 16.27 -28.43 6.13
C PRO A 98 17.46 -27.70 6.76
N LYS A 99 17.98 -28.26 7.85
CA LYS A 99 19.07 -27.70 8.68
C LYS A 99 20.38 -27.50 7.92
N ILE A 100 20.64 -28.31 6.88
CA ILE A 100 21.87 -28.24 6.08
C ILE A 100 22.09 -26.91 5.36
N TYR A 101 21.02 -26.12 5.18
CA TYR A 101 21.10 -24.81 4.51
C TYR A 101 21.19 -23.64 5.49
N ILE A 102 21.00 -23.90 6.77
CA ILE A 102 21.12 -22.92 7.85
C ILE A 102 22.62 -22.78 8.12
N LYS A 103 23.16 -21.58 7.94
CA LYS A 103 24.57 -21.33 8.26
C LYS A 103 24.75 -21.41 9.78
N GLN A 104 25.43 -22.45 10.26
CA GLN A 104 26.17 -22.36 11.52
C GLN A 104 27.36 -21.40 11.30
N GLU A 105 27.73 -20.65 12.33
CA GLU A 105 28.59 -19.45 12.33
C GLU A 105 30.06 -19.65 11.89
N ASN A 106 30.34 -20.47 10.88
CA ASN A 106 31.66 -20.60 10.29
C ASN A 106 31.81 -19.62 9.11
N TYR A 107 32.30 -18.42 9.42
CA TYR A 107 32.65 -17.32 8.51
C TYR A 107 33.82 -17.61 7.54
N SER A 108 34.07 -18.88 7.18
CA SER A 108 35.22 -19.30 6.37
C SER A 108 35.23 -18.70 4.95
N TYR A 109 34.06 -18.38 4.39
CA TYR A 109 33.95 -17.75 3.06
C TYR A 109 34.27 -16.24 3.06
N LEU A 110 34.36 -15.58 4.22
CA LEU A 110 34.71 -14.15 4.29
C LEU A 110 36.20 -13.90 3.95
N LYS A 111 37.05 -14.92 3.95
CA LYS A 111 38.47 -14.81 3.56
C LYS A 111 38.69 -14.46 2.08
N LYS A 112 37.67 -14.58 1.23
CA LYS A 112 37.78 -14.33 -0.22
C LYS A 112 37.90 -12.84 -0.57
N TYR A 113 37.36 -11.94 0.25
CA TYR A 113 37.36 -10.51 -0.03
C TYR A 113 38.33 -9.81 0.92
N LYS A 114 39.45 -9.35 0.38
CA LYS A 114 40.38 -8.51 1.13
C LYS A 114 39.73 -7.12 1.31
N TYR A 115 39.57 -6.68 2.55
CA TYR A 115 39.05 -5.37 2.89
C TYR A 115 39.92 -4.69 3.97
N LYS A 116 39.92 -3.36 3.98
CA LYS A 116 40.49 -2.53 5.05
C LYS A 116 39.35 -1.95 5.88
N LYS A 117 39.51 -1.90 7.20
CA LYS A 117 38.56 -1.21 8.08
C LYS A 117 38.80 0.30 8.01
N SER A 118 37.74 1.07 7.95
CA SER A 118 37.78 2.53 8.08
C SER A 118 36.69 3.01 9.02
N PHE A 119 36.98 4.04 9.79
CA PHE A 119 36.01 4.63 10.71
C PHE A 119 35.09 5.59 9.96
N TYR A 120 33.82 5.58 10.35
CA TYR A 120 32.83 6.51 9.85
C TYR A 120 31.91 6.95 10.97
N THR A 121 31.61 8.24 10.99
CA THR A 121 30.62 8.82 11.90
C THR A 121 29.30 8.94 11.17
N VAL A 122 28.28 8.24 11.67
CA VAL A 122 26.93 8.22 11.09
C VAL A 122 26.33 9.63 11.07
N LYS A 123 25.80 10.04 9.90
CA LYS A 123 25.13 11.33 9.69
C LYS A 123 23.61 11.15 9.58
N ARG A 124 22.89 12.26 9.69
CA ARG A 124 21.42 12.29 9.56
C ARG A 124 20.99 11.69 8.21
N GLY A 125 20.12 10.68 8.26
CA GLY A 125 19.57 10.02 7.07
C GLY A 125 20.48 8.96 6.45
N ASP A 126 21.51 8.52 7.18
CA ASP A 126 22.32 7.38 6.79
C ASP A 126 21.64 6.05 7.14
N SER A 127 21.96 5.04 6.34
CA SER A 127 21.69 3.63 6.63
C SER A 127 22.91 2.83 6.23
N VAL A 128 23.12 1.65 6.80
CA VAL A 128 24.26 0.79 6.44
C VAL A 128 24.34 0.55 4.92
N VAL A 129 23.20 0.30 4.26
CA VAL A 129 23.13 0.11 2.81
C VAL A 129 23.56 1.36 2.06
N LYS A 130 23.06 2.53 2.47
CA LYS A 130 23.39 3.82 1.83
C LYS A 130 24.87 4.16 2.01
N ILE A 131 25.42 3.91 3.19
CA ILE A 131 26.84 4.09 3.48
C ILE A 131 27.69 3.17 2.58
N LEU A 132 27.40 1.87 2.55
CA LEU A 132 28.16 0.91 1.73
C LEU A 132 28.03 1.20 0.22
N LYS A 133 26.86 1.67 -0.23
CA LYS A 133 26.62 1.99 -1.64
C LYS A 133 27.26 3.32 -2.04
N ASP A 134 26.89 4.39 -1.36
CA ASP A 134 27.15 5.76 -1.81
C ASP A 134 28.51 6.27 -1.31
N LYS A 135 28.99 5.77 -0.17
CA LYS A 135 30.29 6.20 0.41
C LYS A 135 31.42 5.24 0.07
N VAL A 136 31.15 3.93 0.03
CA VAL A 136 32.18 2.92 -0.28
C VAL A 136 32.18 2.52 -1.76
N GLY A 137 31.07 2.73 -2.47
CA GLY A 137 30.95 2.36 -3.89
C GLY A 137 30.70 0.87 -4.11
N ILE A 138 30.16 0.16 -3.11
CA ILE A 138 29.89 -1.27 -3.24
C ILE A 138 28.61 -1.47 -4.06
N PRO A 139 28.64 -2.26 -5.15
CA PRO A 139 27.45 -2.62 -5.91
C PRO A 139 26.37 -3.24 -5.00
N GLU A 140 25.11 -2.86 -5.23
CA GLU A 140 23.97 -3.27 -4.39
C GLU A 140 23.86 -4.81 -4.24
N GLU A 141 24.21 -5.55 -5.30
CA GLU A 141 24.28 -7.02 -5.29
C GLU A 141 25.30 -7.57 -4.28
N LEU A 142 26.45 -6.92 -4.11
CA LEU A 142 27.48 -7.33 -3.15
C LEU A 142 27.13 -6.89 -1.72
N ILE A 143 26.39 -5.78 -1.57
CA ILE A 143 25.93 -5.30 -0.26
C ILE A 143 25.12 -6.38 0.44
N PHE A 144 24.05 -6.85 -0.19
CA PHE A 144 23.13 -7.80 0.44
C PHE A 144 23.69 -9.22 0.55
N ASN A 145 24.57 -9.62 -0.37
CA ASN A 145 25.11 -10.98 -0.39
C ASN A 145 26.24 -11.19 0.62
N GLU A 146 27.09 -10.19 0.85
CA GLU A 146 28.37 -10.39 1.54
C GLU A 146 28.69 -9.25 2.51
N TYR A 147 28.58 -8.01 2.06
CA TYR A 147 29.10 -6.86 2.81
C TYR A 147 28.28 -6.51 4.06
N LEU A 148 26.97 -6.79 4.10
CA LEU A 148 26.20 -6.69 5.34
C LEU A 148 26.69 -7.69 6.40
N THR A 149 27.12 -8.88 5.99
CA THR A 149 27.68 -9.86 6.92
C THR A 149 29.03 -9.38 7.45
N ILE A 150 29.91 -8.90 6.56
CA ILE A 150 31.22 -8.34 6.96
C ILE A 150 31.03 -7.14 7.89
N PHE A 151 30.11 -6.25 7.56
CA PHE A 151 29.77 -5.09 8.40
C PHE A 151 29.32 -5.50 9.80
N LYS A 152 28.48 -6.55 9.91
CA LYS A 152 28.08 -7.11 11.21
C LYS A 152 29.26 -7.71 11.97
N THR A 153 30.14 -8.44 11.28
CA THR A 153 31.32 -9.06 11.89
C THR A 153 32.29 -8.04 12.47
N ILE A 154 32.46 -6.88 11.82
CA ILE A 154 33.37 -5.83 12.30
C ILE A 154 32.70 -4.83 13.25
N ASN A 155 31.37 -4.94 13.46
CA ASN A 155 30.59 -4.17 14.44
C ASN A 155 29.64 -5.12 15.21
N PRO A 156 30.17 -6.07 16.00
CA PRO A 156 29.35 -7.15 16.58
C PRO A 156 28.29 -6.65 17.56
N ASN A 157 28.51 -5.50 18.21
CA ASN A 157 27.61 -4.93 19.22
C ASN A 157 26.59 -3.93 18.63
N LEU A 158 26.60 -3.73 17.31
CA LEU A 158 25.77 -2.73 16.65
C LEU A 158 24.53 -3.39 16.00
N ASP A 159 23.36 -2.84 16.25
CA ASP A 159 22.15 -3.20 15.49
C ASP A 159 22.13 -2.44 14.16
N ILE A 160 22.26 -3.20 13.06
CA ILE A 160 22.30 -2.69 11.68
C ILE A 160 21.07 -1.85 11.32
N ASN A 161 19.92 -2.11 11.98
CA ASN A 161 18.67 -1.39 11.72
C ASN A 161 18.51 -0.13 12.58
N LYS A 162 19.41 0.13 13.54
CA LYS A 162 19.34 1.25 14.48
C LYS A 162 20.70 1.95 14.55
N LEU A 163 21.00 2.72 13.51
CA LEU A 163 22.14 3.64 13.53
C LEU A 163 21.68 4.99 14.08
N GLU A 164 22.40 5.52 15.06
CA GLU A 164 22.18 6.84 15.62
C GLU A 164 23.17 7.86 15.05
N ILE A 165 22.75 9.12 15.02
CA ILE A 165 23.60 10.21 14.50
C ILE A 165 24.78 10.38 15.47
N GLY A 166 25.99 10.34 14.95
CA GLY A 166 27.21 10.43 15.75
C GLY A 166 27.88 9.09 16.06
N ASP A 167 27.21 7.96 15.77
CA ASP A 167 27.78 6.63 15.96
C ASP A 167 29.08 6.47 15.18
N LYS A 168 30.13 5.98 15.87
CA LYS A 168 31.40 5.60 15.25
C LYS A 168 31.35 4.13 14.85
N ILE A 169 31.26 3.87 13.56
CA ILE A 169 31.15 2.52 13.00
C ILE A 169 32.37 2.17 12.16
N ASN A 170 32.71 0.88 12.11
CA ASN A 170 33.71 0.35 11.20
C ASN A 170 33.06 -0.01 9.87
N ILE A 171 33.62 0.49 8.78
CA ILE A 171 33.18 0.18 7.42
C ILE A 171 34.23 -0.70 6.72
N PRO A 172 33.82 -1.78 6.03
CA PRO A 172 34.73 -2.57 5.21
C PRO A 172 34.93 -1.92 3.84
N ILE A 173 36.13 -1.38 3.59
CA ILE A 173 36.55 -0.85 2.29
C ILE A 173 37.21 -1.97 1.48
N PRO A 174 36.66 -2.40 0.33
CA PRO A 174 37.30 -3.39 -0.53
C PRO A 174 38.69 -2.92 -1.01
N LEU A 175 39.67 -3.81 -0.97
CA LEU A 175 41.02 -3.53 -1.47
C LEU A 175 41.14 -3.65 -3.02
N ASN A 176 40.17 -4.28 -3.67
CA ASN A 176 40.24 -4.65 -5.10
C ASN A 176 39.22 -3.92 -6.00
N LEU A 177 38.53 -2.86 -5.56
CA LEU A 177 37.71 -2.06 -6.48
C LEU A 177 38.63 -1.18 -7.33
N THR A 178 39.08 -1.70 -8.46
CA THR A 178 39.82 -0.93 -9.46
C THR A 178 38.93 0.23 -9.91
N GLN A 179 39.41 1.47 -9.69
CA GLN A 179 38.85 2.71 -10.22
C GLN A 179 38.82 2.66 -11.75
N LYS A 180 37.78 2.08 -12.36
CA LYS A 180 37.52 2.13 -13.81
C LYS A 180 36.10 1.71 -14.16
N GLN A 181 35.09 2.37 -13.57
CA GLN A 181 33.73 2.37 -14.13
C GLN A 181 33.11 3.78 -14.02
N HIS A 182 33.21 4.51 -15.13
CA HIS A 182 32.40 5.66 -15.56
C HIS A 182 32.16 6.84 -14.60
N LEU A 183 33.10 7.80 -14.60
CA LEU A 183 32.70 9.21 -14.59
C LEU A 183 32.25 9.55 -16.02
N LYS A 184 30.94 9.69 -16.24
CA LYS A 184 30.43 10.34 -17.47
C LYS A 184 30.85 11.82 -17.42
N PRO A 185 31.23 12.44 -18.56
CA PRO A 185 31.48 13.87 -18.61
C PRO A 185 30.23 14.65 -18.17
N LEU A 186 30.45 15.83 -17.60
CA LEU A 186 29.40 16.71 -17.09
C LEU A 186 28.37 16.99 -18.21
N PRO A 187 27.07 16.71 -18.01
CA PRO A 187 26.06 16.88 -19.06
C PRO A 187 25.92 18.34 -19.48
N SER A 188 25.61 18.56 -20.75
CA SER A 188 25.28 19.88 -21.29
C SER A 188 24.05 20.49 -20.59
N LEU A 189 23.90 21.81 -20.59
CA LEU A 189 22.75 22.52 -19.96
C LEU A 189 21.37 22.13 -20.55
N LEU A 190 21.34 21.50 -21.72
CA LEU A 190 20.13 20.92 -22.31
C LEU A 190 19.80 19.52 -21.73
N ASP A 191 20.83 18.70 -21.47
CA ASP A 191 20.68 17.40 -20.83
C ASP A 191 20.26 17.51 -19.36
N THR A 192 20.69 18.57 -18.67
CA THR A 192 20.29 18.82 -17.27
C THR A 192 18.79 19.10 -17.14
N ASN A 193 18.19 19.83 -18.07
CA ASN A 193 16.75 20.15 -18.05
C ASN A 193 15.88 18.92 -18.35
N ILE A 194 16.27 18.10 -19.33
CA ILE A 194 15.55 16.83 -19.64
C ILE A 194 15.66 15.88 -18.45
N ARG A 195 16.87 15.73 -17.88
CA ARG A 195 17.12 14.87 -16.73
C ARG A 195 16.42 15.37 -15.46
N GLN A 196 16.36 16.67 -15.22
CA GLN A 196 15.59 17.26 -14.12
C GLN A 196 14.09 17.02 -14.30
N LYS A 197 13.56 17.13 -15.53
CA LYS A 197 12.15 16.81 -15.82
C LYS A 197 11.83 15.34 -15.57
N GLU A 198 12.71 14.43 -15.94
CA GLU A 198 12.57 12.99 -15.63
C GLU A 198 12.68 12.69 -14.13
N ILE A 199 13.62 13.34 -13.44
CA ILE A 199 13.79 13.22 -11.98
C ILE A 199 12.54 13.73 -11.26
N ASN A 200 12.04 14.91 -11.61
CA ASN A 200 10.84 15.50 -11.03
C ASN A 200 9.60 14.65 -11.30
N LYS A 201 9.50 14.09 -12.51
CA LYS A 201 8.43 13.15 -12.86
C LYS A 201 8.49 11.87 -12.02
N LYS A 202 9.68 11.26 -11.90
CA LYS A 202 9.87 10.04 -11.09
C LYS A 202 9.60 10.29 -9.60
N LEU A 203 9.96 11.48 -9.10
CA LEU A 203 9.63 11.92 -7.74
C LEU A 203 8.11 12.05 -7.57
N SER A 204 7.42 12.71 -8.51
CA SER A 204 5.96 12.83 -8.51
C SER A 204 5.27 11.46 -8.52
N ASP A 205 5.68 10.56 -9.42
CA ASP A 205 5.10 9.22 -9.54
C ASP A 205 5.27 8.42 -8.23
N ASN A 206 6.37 8.61 -7.50
CA ASN A 206 6.60 7.98 -6.22
C ASN A 206 5.70 8.55 -5.11
N TYR A 207 5.49 9.86 -5.08
CA TYR A 207 4.53 10.48 -4.15
C TYR A 207 3.10 10.02 -4.42
N ASP A 208 2.69 10.04 -5.69
CA ASP A 208 1.37 9.57 -6.11
C ASP A 208 1.16 8.09 -5.76
N LYS A 209 2.19 7.26 -5.95
CA LYS A 209 2.17 5.85 -5.54
C LYS A 209 1.93 5.69 -4.04
N GLN A 210 2.69 6.40 -3.20
CA GLN A 210 2.53 6.31 -1.74
C GLN A 210 1.15 6.78 -1.29
N ASN A 211 0.64 7.85 -1.89
CA ASN A 211 -0.70 8.36 -1.63
C ASN A 211 -1.77 7.32 -2.03
N LEU A 212 -1.62 6.69 -3.19
CA LEU A 212 -2.52 5.65 -3.65
C LEU A 212 -2.48 4.41 -2.75
N GLU A 213 -1.29 3.95 -2.33
CA GLU A 213 -1.16 2.84 -1.38
C GLU A 213 -1.86 3.10 -0.06
N LEU A 214 -1.71 4.32 0.49
CA LEU A 214 -2.39 4.73 1.71
C LEU A 214 -3.91 4.63 1.55
N ILE A 215 -4.45 5.19 0.47
CA ILE A 215 -5.90 5.25 0.25
C ILE A 215 -6.47 3.86 -0.05
N LEU A 216 -5.77 3.03 -0.82
CA LEU A 216 -6.16 1.64 -1.04
C LEU A 216 -6.19 0.85 0.28
N LYS A 217 -5.24 1.06 1.20
CA LYS A 217 -5.30 0.44 2.54
C LYS A 217 -6.55 0.87 3.31
N GLU A 218 -6.87 2.16 3.30
CA GLU A 218 -8.07 2.71 3.95
C GLU A 218 -9.38 2.17 3.34
N MET A 219 -9.36 1.89 2.04
CA MET A 219 -10.47 1.23 1.33
C MET A 219 -10.59 -0.27 1.64
N GLY A 220 -9.63 -0.85 2.37
CA GLY A 220 -9.62 -2.25 2.80
C GLY A 220 -8.76 -3.18 1.94
N PHE A 221 -8.00 -2.66 0.97
CA PHE A 221 -7.06 -3.46 0.19
C PHE A 221 -5.82 -3.81 1.01
N LEU A 222 -5.31 -5.03 0.86
CA LEU A 222 -4.08 -5.45 1.50
C LEU A 222 -2.91 -5.25 0.54
N ILE A 223 -2.07 -4.25 0.83
CA ILE A 223 -0.86 -3.99 0.04
C ILE A 223 0.22 -5.00 0.42
N THR A 224 0.81 -5.65 -0.58
CA THR A 224 1.96 -6.53 -0.38
C THR A 224 3.18 -5.70 0.03
N PRO A 225 3.75 -5.91 1.23
CA PRO A 225 4.89 -5.14 1.70
C PRO A 225 6.20 -5.60 1.06
N GLY A 226 7.23 -4.76 1.15
CA GLY A 226 8.61 -5.09 0.77
C GLY A 226 9.04 -4.48 -0.56
N LEU A 227 10.22 -4.89 -1.03
CA LEU A 227 10.83 -4.37 -2.27
C LEU A 227 10.56 -5.27 -3.48
N LYS A 228 10.36 -6.56 -3.25
CA LYS A 228 10.11 -7.55 -4.30
C LYS A 228 9.09 -8.58 -3.81
N ALA A 229 8.21 -9.01 -4.69
CA ALA A 229 7.37 -10.18 -4.50
C ALA A 229 7.82 -11.30 -5.44
N TYR A 230 7.90 -12.54 -4.95
CA TYR A 230 8.36 -13.69 -5.71
C TYR A 230 7.24 -14.73 -5.84
N PHE A 231 6.99 -15.18 -7.06
CA PHE A 231 5.95 -16.15 -7.41
C PHE A 231 6.57 -17.37 -8.08
N PRO A 232 6.47 -18.57 -7.47
CA PRO A 232 6.94 -19.79 -8.09
C PRO A 232 6.04 -20.13 -9.29
N GLN A 233 6.63 -20.64 -10.36
CA GLN A 233 5.94 -21.12 -11.56
C GLN A 233 5.92 -22.65 -11.59
N GLU A 234 5.01 -23.23 -12.38
CA GLU A 234 4.89 -24.69 -12.52
C GLU A 234 6.16 -25.34 -13.06
N ASN A 235 6.84 -24.66 -13.99
CA ASN A 235 8.15 -25.08 -14.53
C ASN A 235 9.31 -24.94 -13.53
N GLY A 236 9.05 -24.47 -12.31
CA GLY A 236 10.05 -24.27 -11.26
C GLY A 236 10.92 -23.02 -11.41
N GLU A 237 10.60 -22.15 -12.37
CA GLU A 237 11.13 -20.78 -12.45
C GLU A 237 10.43 -19.87 -11.42
N TRP A 238 11.03 -18.71 -11.16
CA TRP A 238 10.44 -17.68 -10.31
C TRP A 238 10.20 -16.43 -11.14
N ILE A 239 9.01 -15.89 -10.98
CA ILE A 239 8.70 -14.54 -11.41
C ILE A 239 8.91 -13.64 -10.19
N TYR A 240 9.59 -12.52 -10.39
CA TYR A 240 9.63 -11.48 -9.37
C TYR A 240 8.94 -10.22 -9.89
N ILE A 241 8.31 -9.50 -8.97
CA ILE A 241 7.72 -8.19 -9.19
C ILE A 241 8.54 -7.19 -8.39
N ASP A 242 8.98 -6.12 -9.02
CA ASP A 242 9.56 -4.99 -8.31
C ASP A 242 8.45 -4.16 -7.65
N LEU A 243 8.34 -4.27 -6.33
CA LEU A 243 7.36 -3.52 -5.54
C LEU A 243 7.81 -2.08 -5.26
N LYS A 244 9.02 -1.65 -5.69
CA LYS A 244 9.38 -0.23 -5.72
C LYS A 244 8.66 0.50 -6.84
N GLU A 245 8.45 -0.16 -7.97
CA GLU A 245 7.86 0.45 -9.17
C GLU A 245 6.38 0.11 -9.37
N ASN A 246 5.88 -0.95 -8.72
CA ASN A 246 4.52 -1.44 -8.87
C ASN A 246 3.82 -1.53 -7.51
N ILE A 247 2.49 -1.56 -7.50
CA ILE A 247 1.70 -1.84 -6.29
C ILE A 247 1.01 -3.18 -6.50
N LEU A 248 1.30 -4.15 -5.63
CA LEU A 248 0.59 -5.43 -5.62
C LEU A 248 -0.41 -5.43 -4.46
N VAL A 249 -1.68 -5.60 -4.77
CA VAL A 249 -2.79 -5.51 -3.81
C VAL A 249 -3.61 -6.79 -3.81
N ASN A 250 -4.05 -7.23 -2.64
CA ASN A 250 -5.17 -8.17 -2.52
C ASN A 250 -6.44 -7.35 -2.28
N THR A 251 -7.47 -7.60 -3.08
CA THR A 251 -8.75 -6.90 -3.01
C THR A 251 -9.59 -7.42 -1.85
N THR A 252 -10.66 -6.69 -1.49
CA THR A 252 -11.62 -7.13 -0.47
C THR A 252 -12.46 -8.33 -0.91
N TRP A 253 -12.47 -8.65 -2.20
CA TRP A 253 -13.17 -9.79 -2.79
C TRP A 253 -12.23 -10.96 -3.15
N GLY A 254 -10.96 -10.91 -2.75
CA GLY A 254 -10.02 -12.04 -2.82
C GLY A 254 -9.10 -12.08 -4.03
N ASP A 255 -9.26 -11.18 -4.99
CA ASP A 255 -8.40 -11.10 -6.16
C ASP A 255 -7.03 -10.50 -5.82
N LYS A 256 -6.00 -10.90 -6.58
CA LYS A 256 -4.70 -10.24 -6.58
C LYS A 256 -4.58 -9.35 -7.80
N ILE A 257 -4.30 -8.07 -7.58
CA ILE A 257 -4.16 -7.07 -8.65
C ILE A 257 -2.76 -6.46 -8.59
N LEU A 258 -2.06 -6.45 -9.73
CA LEU A 258 -0.82 -5.73 -9.92
C LEU A 258 -1.09 -4.41 -10.65
N LEU A 259 -0.94 -3.29 -9.95
CA LEU A 259 -0.96 -1.95 -10.52
C LEU A 259 0.45 -1.59 -11.01
N THR A 260 0.61 -1.38 -12.31
CA THR A 260 1.87 -1.04 -12.96
C THR A 260 1.69 0.19 -13.84
N LEU A 261 2.72 1.03 -13.98
CA LEU A 261 2.68 2.09 -14.99
C LEU A 261 2.69 1.49 -16.41
N SER A 262 1.94 2.09 -17.33
CA SER A 262 1.76 1.62 -18.71
C SER A 262 3.06 1.54 -19.51
N LYS A 263 4.07 2.34 -19.12
CA LYS A 263 5.40 2.36 -19.73
C LYS A 263 6.26 1.15 -19.36
N ASN A 264 5.92 0.46 -18.27
CA ASN A 264 6.70 -0.68 -17.82
C ASN A 264 6.39 -1.88 -18.73
N LYS A 265 7.42 -2.39 -19.40
CA LYS A 265 7.35 -3.63 -20.19
C LYS A 265 7.20 -4.83 -19.25
N SER A 266 6.01 -5.06 -18.73
CA SER A 266 5.66 -6.33 -18.11
C SER A 266 5.41 -7.34 -19.23
N LYS A 267 6.24 -8.38 -19.31
CA LYS A 267 5.96 -9.53 -20.19
C LYS A 267 4.70 -10.18 -19.66
N GLU A 268 3.62 -10.17 -20.42
CA GLU A 268 2.36 -10.86 -20.10
C GLU A 268 2.64 -12.38 -20.10
N LYS A 269 2.99 -12.90 -18.93
CA LYS A 269 2.98 -14.34 -18.63
C LYS A 269 1.69 -14.65 -17.86
N ASN A 270 1.31 -15.93 -17.80
CA ASN A 270 0.21 -16.41 -16.94
C ASN A 270 0.57 -16.18 -15.47
N PHE A 271 0.29 -14.98 -14.97
CA PHE A 271 0.51 -14.62 -13.59
C PHE A 271 -0.70 -14.97 -12.74
N PRO A 272 -0.51 -15.29 -11.44
CA PRO A 272 -1.60 -15.53 -10.50
C PRO A 272 -2.27 -14.21 -10.03
N TYR A 273 -2.24 -13.17 -10.86
CA TYR A 273 -2.78 -11.84 -10.57
C TYR A 273 -3.21 -11.12 -11.85
N THR A 274 -4.21 -10.26 -11.71
CA THR A 274 -4.69 -9.40 -12.78
C THR A 274 -3.78 -8.18 -12.89
N ILE A 275 -3.24 -7.91 -14.08
CA ILE A 275 -2.42 -6.72 -14.32
C ILE A 275 -3.32 -5.56 -14.74
N ILE A 276 -3.24 -4.45 -14.02
CA ILE A 276 -3.87 -3.19 -14.39
C ILE A 276 -2.77 -2.18 -14.72
N LYS A 277 -2.70 -1.80 -16.00
CA LYS A 277 -1.79 -0.77 -16.49
C LYS A 277 -2.39 0.61 -16.23
N LEU A 278 -1.68 1.44 -15.47
CA LEU A 278 -2.06 2.80 -15.12
C LEU A 278 -1.21 3.82 -15.91
N PRO A 279 -1.78 4.94 -16.38
CA PRO A 279 -1.00 6.01 -17.01
C PRO A 279 -0.11 6.73 -15.99
N SER A 280 -0.60 6.88 -14.76
CA SER A 280 0.08 7.46 -13.60
C SER A 280 -0.46 6.81 -12.32
N PHE A 281 0.20 7.02 -11.18
CA PHE A 281 -0.34 6.62 -9.87
C PHE A 281 -1.30 7.66 -9.26
N GLN A 282 -1.73 8.68 -10.02
CA GLN A 282 -2.67 9.66 -9.51
C GLN A 282 -3.98 9.01 -9.08
N LEU A 283 -4.43 9.36 -7.88
CA LEU A 283 -5.57 8.74 -7.21
C LEU A 283 -6.80 8.62 -8.11
N SER A 284 -7.22 9.74 -8.71
CA SER A 284 -8.44 9.80 -9.51
C SER A 284 -8.39 8.81 -10.67
N GLN A 285 -7.32 8.86 -11.46
CA GLN A 285 -7.12 7.98 -12.62
C GLN A 285 -7.01 6.51 -12.20
N ALA A 286 -6.27 6.22 -11.12
CA ALA A 286 -6.09 4.86 -10.64
C ALA A 286 -7.40 4.24 -10.19
N ILE A 287 -8.19 4.94 -9.38
CA ILE A 287 -9.49 4.48 -8.91
C ILE A 287 -10.46 4.26 -10.08
N ASP A 288 -10.52 5.19 -11.03
CA ASP A 288 -11.40 5.09 -12.19
C ASP A 288 -11.07 3.86 -13.05
N ILE A 289 -9.78 3.59 -13.29
CA ILE A 289 -9.35 2.41 -14.06
C ILE A 289 -9.62 1.11 -13.27
N ILE A 290 -9.35 1.09 -11.96
CA ILE A 290 -9.61 -0.09 -11.13
C ILE A 290 -11.11 -0.41 -11.13
N SER A 291 -11.98 0.60 -11.02
CA SER A 291 -13.44 0.41 -11.09
C SER A 291 -13.89 -0.05 -12.47
N PHE A 292 -13.39 0.58 -13.54
CA PHE A 292 -13.72 0.18 -14.92
C PHE A 292 -13.37 -1.29 -15.19
N LYS A 293 -12.26 -1.79 -14.62
CA LYS A 293 -11.84 -3.19 -14.74
C LYS A 293 -12.61 -4.14 -13.83
N ASN A 294 -13.27 -3.64 -12.78
CA ASN A 294 -13.97 -4.45 -11.78
C ASN A 294 -15.39 -3.92 -11.48
N PRO A 295 -16.27 -3.76 -12.48
CA PRO A 295 -17.56 -3.07 -12.33
C PRO A 295 -18.56 -3.82 -11.44
N LYS A 296 -18.36 -5.14 -11.24
CA LYS A 296 -19.17 -5.95 -10.34
C LYS A 296 -18.90 -5.62 -8.86
N HIS A 297 -17.66 -5.23 -8.55
CA HIS A 297 -17.19 -5.04 -7.18
C HIS A 297 -17.11 -3.57 -6.79
N ILE A 298 -16.83 -2.68 -7.77
CA ILE A 298 -16.65 -1.25 -7.54
C ILE A 298 -17.58 -0.45 -8.44
N LYS A 299 -18.38 0.43 -7.82
CA LYS A 299 -19.16 1.46 -8.51
C LYS A 299 -18.68 2.83 -8.07
N ILE A 300 -18.41 3.72 -9.02
CA ILE A 300 -18.01 5.10 -8.76
C ILE A 300 -19.17 6.02 -9.13
N TRP A 301 -19.47 6.99 -8.27
CA TRP A 301 -20.34 8.11 -8.62
C TRP A 301 -19.55 9.18 -9.36
N LYS A 302 -20.18 9.87 -10.32
CA LYS A 302 -19.49 10.95 -11.04
C LYS A 302 -19.17 12.09 -10.08
N SER A 303 -18.09 12.82 -10.35
CA SER A 303 -17.64 13.94 -9.51
C SER A 303 -18.67 15.06 -9.37
N ASP A 304 -19.57 15.18 -10.35
CA ASP A 304 -20.61 16.21 -10.37
C ASP A 304 -21.93 15.73 -9.74
N ASP A 305 -22.06 14.44 -9.46
CA ASP A 305 -23.26 13.87 -8.87
C ASP A 305 -23.22 14.08 -7.34
N ASN A 306 -24.31 14.62 -6.80
CA ASN A 306 -24.52 14.67 -5.36
C ASN A 306 -25.04 13.31 -4.88
N PHE A 307 -24.49 12.82 -3.79
CA PHE A 307 -24.99 11.61 -3.16
C PHE A 307 -25.94 11.96 -2.04
N ILE A 308 -27.18 11.48 -2.18
CA ILE A 308 -28.26 11.79 -1.25
C ILE A 308 -28.59 10.55 -0.44
N ILE A 309 -28.51 10.66 0.89
CA ILE A 309 -29.09 9.69 1.81
C ILE A 309 -30.38 10.31 2.36
N ASN A 310 -31.50 9.65 2.10
CA ASN A 310 -32.77 10.00 2.74
C ASN A 310 -33.03 9.07 3.92
N LYS A 311 -33.31 9.67 5.07
CA LYS A 311 -33.91 9.04 6.25
C LYS A 311 -35.26 9.71 6.51
N TYR A 312 -36.09 9.14 7.38
CA TYR A 312 -37.49 9.53 7.51
C TYR A 312 -37.70 11.03 7.76
N ASN A 313 -36.82 11.67 8.52
CA ASN A 313 -36.93 13.09 8.92
C ASN A 313 -35.72 13.95 8.52
N TYR A 314 -34.74 13.40 7.79
CA TYR A 314 -33.64 14.20 7.25
C TYR A 314 -33.09 13.61 5.93
N SER A 315 -32.55 14.50 5.11
CA SER A 315 -31.75 14.17 3.93
C SER A 315 -30.33 14.66 4.12
N LEU A 316 -29.36 13.84 3.78
CA LEU A 316 -27.95 14.21 3.74
C LEU A 316 -27.50 14.27 2.29
N GLU A 317 -27.01 15.42 1.85
CA GLU A 317 -26.42 15.62 0.55
C GLU A 317 -24.90 15.70 0.69
N ILE A 318 -24.18 14.81 0.01
CA ILE A 318 -22.73 14.69 0.07
C ILE A 318 -22.15 14.93 -1.31
N LYS A 319 -21.22 15.88 -1.38
CA LYS A 319 -20.31 16.06 -2.52
C LYS A 319 -18.88 15.89 -2.04
N SER A 320 -18.17 14.90 -2.55
CA SER A 320 -16.80 14.53 -2.17
C SER A 320 -15.89 14.44 -3.39
N ASP A 321 -14.56 14.47 -3.22
CA ASP A 321 -13.63 14.35 -4.35
C ASP A 321 -13.77 13.01 -5.08
N LYS A 322 -14.01 11.93 -4.33
CA LYS A 322 -14.40 10.63 -4.86
C LYS A 322 -15.39 9.96 -3.94
N LEU A 323 -16.50 9.51 -4.53
CA LEU A 323 -17.47 8.66 -3.86
C LEU A 323 -17.58 7.35 -4.62
N LEU A 324 -17.48 6.24 -3.91
CA LEU A 324 -17.48 4.92 -4.53
C LEU A 324 -17.99 3.85 -3.57
N LYS A 325 -18.62 2.81 -4.12
CA LYS A 325 -19.10 1.64 -3.40
C LYS A 325 -18.19 0.48 -3.74
N ILE A 326 -17.64 -0.17 -2.71
CA ILE A 326 -16.87 -1.41 -2.83
C ILE A 326 -17.60 -2.48 -2.05
N GLU A 327 -18.03 -3.54 -2.73
CA GLU A 327 -18.90 -4.55 -2.12
C GLU A 327 -20.12 -3.89 -1.44
N ASN A 328 -20.24 -4.04 -0.12
CA ASN A 328 -21.32 -3.50 0.69
C ASN A 328 -20.97 -2.17 1.38
N ASN A 329 -19.77 -1.64 1.18
CA ASN A 329 -19.29 -0.43 1.86
C ASN A 329 -19.29 0.76 0.89
N ILE A 330 -19.77 1.91 1.36
CA ILE A 330 -19.67 3.18 0.64
C ILE A 330 -18.52 3.98 1.23
N TYR A 331 -17.63 4.46 0.38
CA TYR A 331 -16.47 5.27 0.73
C TYR A 331 -16.62 6.67 0.17
N ALA A 332 -16.49 7.68 1.03
CA ALA A 332 -16.39 9.09 0.63
C ALA A 332 -14.99 9.61 0.95
N ILE A 333 -14.29 10.08 -0.08
CA ILE A 333 -12.90 10.58 0.02
C ILE A 333 -12.93 12.09 -0.12
N PHE A 334 -12.37 12.78 0.88
CA PHE A 334 -12.27 14.24 0.92
C PHE A 334 -10.80 14.67 0.98
N ILE A 335 -10.38 15.51 0.05
CA ILE A 335 -9.03 16.06 -0.08
C ILE A 335 -9.07 17.54 0.30
N LEU A 336 -8.51 17.86 1.45
CA LEU A 336 -8.45 19.21 2.01
C LEU A 336 -7.15 19.89 1.60
N GLU A 337 -7.23 21.07 0.99
CA GLU A 337 -6.04 21.85 0.59
C GLU A 337 -5.58 22.87 1.66
N ASN A 338 -6.36 23.08 2.73
CA ASN A 338 -6.18 24.15 3.73
C ASN A 338 -6.37 23.66 5.19
N ASN A 339 -6.76 24.58 6.09
CA ASN A 339 -7.16 24.33 7.48
C ASN A 339 -8.19 23.21 7.59
N ILE A 340 -7.94 22.29 8.51
CA ILE A 340 -8.85 21.20 8.84
C ILE A 340 -10.02 21.80 9.64
N PRO A 341 -11.29 21.57 9.25
CA PRO A 341 -12.44 22.05 10.02
C PRO A 341 -12.39 21.53 11.47
N ASN A 342 -12.65 22.41 12.45
CA ASN A 342 -12.61 22.05 13.88
C ASN A 342 -13.62 20.94 14.25
N ASN A 343 -14.70 20.81 13.47
CA ASN A 343 -15.76 19.83 13.68
C ASN A 343 -15.54 18.51 12.92
N ILE A 344 -14.37 18.27 12.31
CA ILE A 344 -14.14 17.10 11.44
C ILE A 344 -14.37 15.75 12.17
N ASN A 345 -14.03 15.67 13.45
CA ASN A 345 -14.27 14.46 14.25
C ASN A 345 -15.77 14.18 14.45
N LEU A 346 -16.56 15.23 14.65
CA LEU A 346 -18.02 15.14 14.77
C LEU A 346 -18.63 14.72 13.43
N VAL A 347 -18.18 15.33 12.34
CA VAL A 347 -18.60 14.97 10.97
C VAL A 347 -18.28 13.52 10.64
N GLN A 348 -17.04 13.07 10.87
CA GLN A 348 -16.64 11.66 10.69
C GLN A 348 -17.56 10.73 11.47
N SER A 349 -17.80 11.03 12.75
CA SER A 349 -18.58 10.15 13.63
C SER A 349 -20.05 10.08 13.22
N PHE A 350 -20.60 11.20 12.75
CA PHE A 350 -21.93 11.22 12.15
C PHE A 350 -22.00 10.35 10.89
N LEU A 351 -21.05 10.48 9.97
CA LEU A 351 -21.04 9.69 8.73
C LEU A 351 -20.82 8.19 9.01
N ASP A 352 -19.95 7.86 9.96
CA ASP A 352 -19.75 6.48 10.43
C ASP A 352 -21.07 5.88 10.96
N SER A 353 -21.89 6.67 11.69
CA SER A 353 -23.20 6.22 12.18
C SER A 353 -24.20 5.89 11.05
N LEU A 354 -23.95 6.40 9.84
CA LEU A 354 -24.72 6.12 8.63
C LEU A 354 -24.13 4.98 7.80
N ASN A 355 -23.14 4.25 8.33
CA ASN A 355 -22.36 3.23 7.63
C ASN A 355 -21.62 3.78 6.39
N LEU A 356 -21.30 5.07 6.38
CA LEU A 356 -20.43 5.67 5.37
C LEU A 356 -19.00 5.70 5.89
N LYS A 357 -18.08 5.02 5.19
CA LYS A 357 -16.66 5.07 5.52
C LYS A 357 -16.06 6.32 4.90
N THR A 358 -15.62 7.25 5.73
CA THR A 358 -15.00 8.48 5.22
C THR A 358 -13.49 8.49 5.39
N ILE A 359 -12.80 9.00 4.37
CA ILE A 359 -11.35 9.13 4.31
C ILE A 359 -11.03 10.61 4.10
N PHE A 360 -10.63 11.29 5.18
CA PHE A 360 -10.17 12.67 5.13
C PHE A 360 -8.66 12.71 4.89
N LEU A 361 -8.27 13.46 3.87
CA LEU A 361 -6.91 13.60 3.39
C LEU A 361 -6.52 15.07 3.43
N LYS A 362 -5.31 15.38 3.88
CA LYS A 362 -4.72 16.71 3.80
C LYS A 362 -3.72 16.73 2.65
N LYS A 363 -3.80 17.72 1.77
CA LYS A 363 -2.87 17.92 0.67
C LYS A 363 -2.02 19.16 0.93
N GLU A 364 -0.72 18.95 1.14
CA GLU A 364 0.28 20.02 1.33
C GLU A 364 1.44 19.80 0.37
N ASN A 365 1.77 20.79 -0.46
CA ASN A 365 2.93 20.75 -1.37
C ASN A 365 3.01 19.43 -2.19
N ASN A 366 1.88 19.00 -2.77
CA ASN A 366 1.70 17.73 -3.50
C ASN A 366 1.82 16.44 -2.68
N LYS A 367 2.06 16.52 -1.37
CA LYS A 367 2.02 15.38 -0.47
C LYS A 367 0.61 15.24 0.11
N ILE A 368 0.08 14.01 0.09
CA ILE A 368 -1.18 13.69 0.76
C ILE A 368 -0.86 12.96 2.06
N SER A 369 -1.51 13.34 3.14
CA SER A 369 -1.48 12.63 4.41
C SER A 369 -2.91 12.36 4.90
N LYS A 370 -3.10 11.23 5.58
CA LYS A 370 -4.38 10.94 6.24
C LYS A 370 -4.57 11.89 7.42
N ILE A 371 -5.76 12.47 7.54
CA ILE A 371 -6.16 13.18 8.75
C ILE A 371 -6.64 12.15 9.76
N ASN A 372 -5.96 12.07 10.90
CA ASN A 372 -6.38 11.20 11.99
C ASN A 372 -7.59 11.82 12.68
N THR A 373 -8.75 11.19 12.49
CA THR A 373 -9.99 11.54 13.16
C THR A 373 -10.24 10.60 14.33
N ASN A 374 -10.66 11.16 15.47
CA ASN A 374 -11.09 10.38 16.61
C ASN A 374 -12.61 10.18 16.55
N LYS A 375 -13.07 8.94 16.79
CA LYS A 375 -14.50 8.67 16.90
C LYS A 375 -15.04 9.36 18.15
N PHE A 376 -16.03 10.21 17.97
CA PHE A 376 -16.85 10.76 19.04
C PHE A 376 -17.87 9.72 19.48
N ASN A 377 -17.89 9.44 20.78
CA ASN A 377 -18.96 8.64 21.36
C ASN A 377 -20.23 9.50 21.45
N SER A 378 -21.30 9.04 20.81
CA SER A 378 -22.61 9.72 20.77
C SER A 378 -23.19 9.96 22.15
N ASN A 379 -22.83 9.16 23.15
CA ASN A 379 -23.33 9.30 24.53
C ASN A 379 -22.80 10.56 25.24
N TYR A 380 -21.74 11.18 24.73
CA TYR A 380 -21.21 12.44 25.25
C TYR A 380 -21.78 13.67 24.53
N LEU A 381 -22.60 13.48 23.50
CA LEU A 381 -23.26 14.58 22.83
C LEU A 381 -24.46 15.02 23.67
N TYR A 382 -24.31 16.17 24.33
CA TYR A 382 -25.38 16.77 25.11
C TYR A 382 -26.48 17.26 24.17
N ILE A 383 -27.68 16.71 24.33
CA ILE A 383 -28.90 17.27 23.77
C ILE A 383 -29.74 17.76 24.94
N PRO A 384 -30.09 19.06 25.00
CA PRO A 384 -31.03 19.52 26.01
C PRO A 384 -32.38 18.83 25.75
N SER A 385 -32.73 17.92 26.66
CA SER A 385 -34.05 17.31 26.69
C SER A 385 -35.01 18.27 27.36
N VAL A 386 -36.19 18.41 26.77
CA VAL A 386 -37.21 19.30 27.32
C VAL A 386 -38.47 18.49 27.51
N ASN A 387 -38.94 18.46 28.75
CA ASN A 387 -40.23 17.90 29.07
C ASN A 387 -41.31 18.65 28.25
N PRO A 388 -42.30 17.97 27.67
CA PRO A 388 -43.45 18.62 27.02
C PRO A 388 -44.00 19.85 27.76
N GLN A 389 -44.08 19.81 29.08
CA GLN A 389 -44.52 20.94 29.91
C GLN A 389 -43.62 22.17 29.79
N ASN A 390 -42.31 21.97 29.68
CA ASN A 390 -41.36 23.06 29.48
C ASN A 390 -41.48 23.66 28.07
N ILE A 391 -41.79 22.86 27.05
CA ILE A 391 -42.08 23.42 25.70
C ILE A 391 -43.35 24.27 25.77
N LEU A 392 -44.40 23.77 26.41
CA LEU A 392 -45.65 24.53 26.58
C LEU A 392 -45.43 25.84 27.36
N SER A 393 -44.58 25.81 28.40
CA SER A 393 -44.27 27.00 29.19
C SER A 393 -43.46 28.03 28.41
N ILE A 394 -42.46 27.60 27.63
CA ILE A 394 -41.70 28.50 26.74
C ILE A 394 -42.65 29.11 25.71
N LEU A 395 -43.55 28.30 25.13
CA LEU A 395 -44.58 28.76 24.18
C LEU A 395 -45.68 29.62 24.83
N LYS A 396 -45.67 29.79 26.16
CA LYS A 396 -46.67 30.54 26.93
C LYS A 396 -48.11 30.03 26.74
N ILE A 397 -48.28 28.74 26.49
CA ILE A 397 -49.60 28.10 26.35
C ILE A 397 -50.12 27.80 27.76
N LYS A 398 -51.06 28.62 28.24
CA LYS A 398 -51.76 28.41 29.52
C LYS A 398 -52.95 27.46 29.27
N ASP A 399 -53.16 26.51 30.18
CA ASP A 399 -54.26 25.52 30.21
C ASP A 399 -54.21 24.29 29.31
N TYR A 400 -53.32 23.32 29.59
CA TYR A 400 -53.45 21.99 28.98
C TYR A 400 -53.22 20.81 29.93
N LYS A 401 -54.29 20.03 30.15
CA LYS A 401 -54.27 18.65 30.70
C LYS A 401 -54.06 17.61 29.58
N LEU A 402 -53.13 17.85 28.67
CA LEU A 402 -52.77 16.83 27.67
C LEU A 402 -51.83 15.81 28.30
N PRO A 403 -52.04 14.50 28.08
CA PRO A 403 -51.04 13.52 28.45
C PRO A 403 -49.74 13.80 27.65
N PRO A 404 -48.55 13.69 28.28
CA PRO A 404 -47.26 14.11 27.69
C PRO A 404 -47.00 13.55 26.28
N ASN A 405 -47.50 12.34 26.01
CA ASN A 405 -47.36 11.65 24.74
C ASN A 405 -48.18 12.24 23.58
N ARG A 406 -49.16 13.13 23.84
CA ARG A 406 -49.99 13.77 22.80
C ARG A 406 -49.68 15.25 22.60
N ALA A 407 -48.79 15.84 23.40
CA ALA A 407 -48.58 17.27 23.32
C ALA A 407 -47.93 17.69 21.97
N LEU A 408 -47.14 16.84 21.32
CA LEU A 408 -46.60 17.12 19.99
C LEU A 408 -47.71 17.15 18.92
N ASP A 409 -48.57 16.13 18.90
CA ASP A 409 -49.69 16.04 17.97
C ASP A 409 -50.63 17.22 18.15
N TYR A 410 -50.93 17.58 19.39
CA TYR A 410 -51.72 18.76 19.70
C TYR A 410 -51.09 20.06 19.17
N LEU A 411 -49.78 20.25 19.36
CA LEU A 411 -49.09 21.46 18.86
C LEU A 411 -49.13 21.55 17.33
N LYS A 412 -49.11 20.41 16.64
CA LYS A 412 -49.30 20.32 15.18
C LYS A 412 -50.75 20.61 14.78
N GLU A 413 -51.72 19.97 15.44
CA GLU A 413 -53.16 20.16 15.17
C GLU A 413 -53.61 21.62 15.34
N LYS A 414 -52.99 22.33 16.29
CA LYS A 414 -53.25 23.76 16.51
C LYS A 414 -52.43 24.70 15.64
N ASN A 415 -51.62 24.17 14.71
CA ASN A 415 -50.70 24.95 13.87
C ASN A 415 -49.77 25.87 14.68
N ILE A 416 -49.43 25.49 15.92
CA ILE A 416 -48.50 26.24 16.78
C ILE A 416 -47.06 25.96 16.38
N LEU A 417 -46.81 24.72 15.97
CA LEU A 417 -45.57 24.30 15.36
C LEU A 417 -45.80 24.13 13.85
N SER A 418 -45.01 24.84 13.05
CA SER A 418 -44.90 24.58 11.61
C SER A 418 -43.73 23.65 11.34
N LYS A 419 -43.93 22.69 10.44
CA LYS A 419 -42.84 21.86 9.94
C LYS A 419 -42.02 22.69 8.95
N GLU A 420 -40.77 22.99 9.28
CA GLU A 420 -39.83 23.68 8.41
C GLU A 420 -38.66 22.77 8.04
N LYS A 421 -38.19 22.88 6.80
CA LYS A 421 -36.98 22.19 6.35
C LYS A 421 -35.78 23.11 6.53
N VAL A 422 -34.89 22.78 7.45
CA VAL A 422 -33.65 23.52 7.70
C VAL A 422 -32.50 22.88 6.93
N SER A 423 -31.71 23.71 6.25
CA SER A 423 -30.50 23.30 5.54
C SER A 423 -29.26 23.77 6.31
N LEU A 424 -28.37 22.85 6.65
CA LEU A 424 -27.12 23.12 7.34
C LEU A 424 -25.93 22.61 6.52
N THR A 425 -24.98 23.49 6.25
CA THR A 425 -23.68 23.06 5.75
C THR A 425 -22.82 22.63 6.94
N ILE A 426 -22.66 21.31 7.15
CA ILE A 426 -21.88 20.79 8.29
C ILE A 426 -20.39 20.61 7.95
N PHE A 427 -20.07 20.61 6.65
CA PHE A 427 -18.71 20.58 6.12
C PHE A 427 -18.70 21.21 4.73
N GLU A 428 -17.71 22.05 4.44
CA GLU A 428 -17.51 22.65 3.11
C GLU A 428 -16.03 22.91 2.85
N ASN A 429 -15.58 22.58 1.65
CA ASN A 429 -14.23 22.84 1.17
C ASN A 429 -14.21 22.87 -0.36
N LYS A 430 -13.89 24.03 -0.95
CA LYS A 430 -13.83 24.29 -2.40
C LYS A 430 -15.00 23.69 -3.20
N ASN A 431 -14.88 22.45 -3.64
CA ASN A 431 -15.85 21.73 -4.48
C ASN A 431 -16.52 20.55 -3.77
N THR A 432 -16.27 20.39 -2.48
CA THR A 432 -16.80 19.32 -1.63
C THR A 432 -17.61 19.92 -0.49
N TYR A 433 -18.71 19.28 -0.14
CA TYR A 433 -19.54 19.71 0.97
C TYR A 433 -20.38 18.55 1.51
N ILE A 434 -20.89 18.75 2.72
CA ILE A 434 -21.91 17.91 3.32
C ILE A 434 -23.00 18.83 3.83
N LYS A 435 -24.19 18.71 3.24
CA LYS A 435 -25.38 19.46 3.64
C LYS A 435 -26.39 18.54 4.28
N LEU A 436 -26.82 18.91 5.47
CA LEU A 436 -27.88 18.25 6.21
C LEU A 436 -29.16 19.04 6.04
N TYR A 437 -30.18 18.40 5.49
CA TYR A 437 -31.53 18.91 5.44
C TYR A 437 -32.35 18.18 6.47
N ALA A 438 -32.78 18.85 7.53
CA ALA A 438 -33.58 18.25 8.59
C ALA A 438 -34.95 18.90 8.64
N ASP A 439 -35.97 18.08 8.84
CA ASP A 439 -37.29 18.57 9.21
C ASP A 439 -37.27 18.91 10.70
N VAL A 440 -37.64 20.15 11.02
CA VAL A 440 -37.74 20.65 12.38
C VAL A 440 -39.12 21.26 12.59
N LEU A 441 -39.63 21.09 13.80
CA LEU A 441 -40.86 21.77 14.19
C LEU A 441 -40.50 23.12 14.79
N LYS A 442 -40.92 24.19 14.12
CA LYS A 442 -40.59 25.56 14.51
C LYS A 442 -41.80 26.28 15.06
N SER A 443 -41.58 27.03 16.13
CA SER A 443 -42.56 27.98 16.67
C SER A 443 -42.26 29.41 16.23
N SER A 444 -43.23 30.31 16.41
CA SER A 444 -43.03 31.76 16.25
C SER A 444 -41.91 32.35 17.11
N GLN A 445 -41.46 31.62 18.15
CA GLN A 445 -40.37 32.01 19.04
C GLN A 445 -39.00 31.41 18.66
N ASN A 446 -38.86 30.85 17.45
CA ASN A 446 -37.62 30.22 16.94
C ASN A 446 -37.13 29.03 17.77
N ILE A 447 -38.05 28.30 18.40
CA ILE A 447 -37.77 27.01 19.04
C ILE A 447 -37.89 25.90 18.01
N PHE A 448 -36.88 25.02 17.93
CA PHE A 448 -36.86 23.87 17.03
C PHE A 448 -36.93 22.57 17.82
N VAL A 449 -37.93 21.74 17.54
CA VAL A 449 -38.06 20.39 18.13
C VAL A 449 -37.72 19.35 17.05
N LEU A 450 -36.84 18.41 17.40
CA LEU A 450 -36.52 17.27 16.53
C LEU A 450 -37.43 16.09 16.86
N GLU A 451 -37.98 15.46 15.83
CA GLU A 451 -38.84 14.29 15.97
C GLU A 451 -38.06 12.99 16.22
N GLU A 452 -36.77 12.91 15.85
CA GLU A 452 -35.94 11.72 16.09
C GLU A 452 -34.76 12.00 17.01
N ASP A 453 -34.31 10.91 17.65
CA ASP A 453 -33.17 10.85 18.54
C ASP A 453 -31.85 10.65 17.80
N ASN A 454 -31.45 11.62 16.97
CA ASN A 454 -30.09 11.65 16.43
C ASN A 454 -29.27 12.73 17.14
N PRO A 455 -28.34 12.35 18.05
CA PRO A 455 -27.53 13.31 18.80
C PRO A 455 -26.62 14.16 17.91
N PHE A 456 -26.17 13.63 16.77
CA PHE A 456 -25.33 14.39 15.84
C PHE A 456 -26.11 15.53 15.19
N ILE A 457 -27.33 15.27 14.73
CA ILE A 457 -28.19 16.28 14.09
C ILE A 457 -28.48 17.42 15.07
N SER A 458 -28.87 17.07 16.30
CA SER A 458 -29.08 18.04 17.37
C SER A 458 -27.83 18.88 17.63
N THR A 459 -26.66 18.24 17.69
CA THR A 459 -25.38 18.94 17.89
C THR A 459 -25.06 19.89 16.74
N PHE A 460 -25.26 19.47 15.48
CA PHE A 460 -25.01 20.34 14.33
C PHE A 460 -25.93 21.57 14.30
N LEU A 461 -27.21 21.39 14.61
CA LEU A 461 -28.15 22.50 14.73
C LEU A 461 -27.74 23.46 15.87
N LEU A 462 -27.38 22.95 17.05
CA LEU A 462 -26.89 23.78 18.17
C LEU A 462 -25.62 24.56 17.80
N LEU A 463 -24.65 23.92 17.14
CA LEU A 463 -23.42 24.57 16.67
C LEU A 463 -23.69 25.66 15.62
N ASN A 464 -24.84 25.63 14.96
CA ASN A 464 -25.32 26.65 14.03
C ASN A 464 -26.34 27.61 14.67
N ASN A 465 -26.32 27.75 16.00
CA ASN A 465 -27.14 28.66 16.80
C ASN A 465 -28.66 28.38 16.78
N TYR A 466 -29.08 27.17 16.44
CA TYR A 466 -30.48 26.77 16.56
C TYR A 466 -30.80 26.34 18.01
N LYS A 467 -31.96 26.74 18.54
CA LYS A 467 -32.48 26.23 19.81
C LYS A 467 -33.15 24.89 19.57
N VAL A 468 -32.43 23.80 19.82
CA VAL A 468 -32.93 22.44 19.60
C VAL A 468 -33.32 21.80 20.91
N TYR A 469 -34.50 21.19 20.93
CA TYR A 469 -34.92 20.36 22.05
C TYR A 469 -35.30 18.97 21.57
N LYS A 470 -34.85 17.98 22.34
CA LYS A 470 -35.33 16.61 22.20
C LYS A 470 -36.66 16.47 22.92
N TRP A 471 -37.66 16.01 22.18
CA TRP A 471 -38.93 15.56 22.76
C TRP A 471 -38.72 14.20 23.43
N LEU A 472 -39.09 14.08 24.71
CA LEU A 472 -38.98 12.83 25.49
C LEU A 472 -40.25 11.98 25.41
#